data_AF-A0A6P0M7J2-F1
#
_entry.id   AF-A0A6P0M7J2-F1
#
_cell.length_a   1.000
_cell.length_b   1.000
_cell.length_c   1.000
_cell.angle_alpha   90.00
_cell.angle_beta   90.00
_cell.angle_gamma   90.00
#
_symmetry.space_group_name_H-M   'P 1'
#
loop_
_entity.id
_entity.type
_entity.pdbx_description
1 polymer ?
#
loop_
_entity_poly.entity_id
_entity_poly.type
_entity_poly.pdbx_seq_one_letter_code
_entity_poly.pdbx_strand_id
1 'polypeptide(L)' 'LMIQTKELKVAGFARITASSIGVGNAGDVVLDVERLQVLDGAQIGSGTVGSGDGANIRVRAQSIEIS' A
#
# COMPACT_ATOMS: atom_id res chain seq x y z
N LEU A 1 -8.16 5.36 -1.70
CA LEU A 1 -7.10 6.09 -2.45
C LEU A 1 -6.70 5.26 -3.67
N MET A 2 -6.43 5.91 -4.81
CA MET A 2 -5.94 5.23 -6.01
C MET A 2 -4.65 5.91 -6.49
N ILE A 3 -3.61 5.11 -6.76
CA ILE A 3 -2.36 5.56 -7.36
C ILE A 3 -2.21 4.85 -8.71
N GLN A 4 -2.13 5.63 -9.78
CA GLN A 4 -1.89 5.14 -11.14
C GLN A 4 -0.65 5.80 -11.73
N THR A 5 0.34 5.00 -12.11
CA THR A 5 1.59 5.47 -12.72
C THR A 5 2.29 4.34 -13.45
N LYS A 6 3.13 4.64 -14.44
CA LYS A 6 3.96 3.62 -15.08
C LYS A 6 4.95 3.01 -14.08
N GLU A 7 5.61 3.86 -13.31
CA GLU A 7 6.61 3.43 -12.34
C GLU A 7 6.31 4.01 -10.96
N LEU A 8 6.36 3.14 -9.95
CA LEU A 8 6.28 3.50 -8.54
C LEU A 8 7.46 2.87 -7.82
N LYS A 9 8.36 3.71 -7.29
CA LYS A 9 9.50 3.30 -6.46
C LYS A 9 9.24 3.67 -5.01
N VAL A 10 9.24 2.67 -4.14
CA VAL A 10 9.20 2.80 -2.69
C VAL A 10 10.54 2.32 -2.16
N ALA A 11 11.35 3.21 -1.59
CA ALA A 11 12.71 2.90 -1.17
C ALA A 11 13.07 3.62 0.14
N GLY A 12 14.18 3.21 0.76
CA GLY A 12 14.77 3.86 1.93
C GLY A 12 13.83 3.92 3.14
N PHE A 13 13.36 2.75 3.60
CA PHE A 13 12.40 2.63 4.71
C PHE A 13 11.06 3.39 4.53
N ALA A 14 10.74 3.85 3.32
CA ALA A 14 9.47 4.49 3.03
C ALA A 14 8.29 3.52 3.28
N ARG A 15 7.14 4.08 3.68
CA ARG A 15 5.92 3.32 3.97
C ARG A 15 4.73 3.80 3.16
N ILE A 16 4.10 2.87 2.42
CA ILE A 16 2.72 3.04 1.98
C ILE A 16 1.85 2.32 3.00
N THR A 17 1.03 3.07 3.73
CA THR A 17 0.21 2.52 4.81
C THR A 17 -1.24 2.89 4.63
N ALA A 18 -2.13 1.91 4.78
CA ALA A 18 -3.56 2.14 4.91
C ALA A 18 -3.98 1.76 6.33
N SER A 19 -4.43 2.74 7.13
CA SER A 19 -4.81 2.48 8.51
C SER A 19 -6.09 3.18 8.94
N SER A 20 -6.78 2.55 9.89
CA SER A 20 -7.93 3.12 10.60
C SER A 20 -7.76 2.99 12.10
N ILE A 21 -8.29 3.98 12.81
CA ILE A 21 -8.35 4.02 14.28
C ILE A 21 -9.80 4.28 14.68
N GLY A 22 -10.31 3.52 15.65
CA GLY A 22 -11.65 3.70 16.20
C GLY A 22 -12.72 2.84 15.52
N VAL A 23 -13.97 3.29 15.58
CA VAL A 23 -15.12 2.55 15.04
C VAL A 23 -15.37 3.00 13.60
N GLY A 24 -15.43 2.05 12.67
CA GLY A 24 -15.77 2.30 11.27
C GLY A 24 -14.85 1.60 10.27
N ASN A 25 -15.34 1.44 9.05
CA ASN A 25 -14.63 0.73 7.99
C ASN A 25 -13.51 1.60 7.42
N ALA A 26 -12.32 1.02 7.31
CA ALA A 26 -11.17 1.72 6.75
C ALA A 26 -11.27 1.89 5.24
N GLY A 27 -10.66 2.96 4.72
CA GLY A 27 -10.55 3.16 3.28
C GLY A 27 -9.53 2.23 2.63
N ASP A 28 -9.89 1.70 1.46
CA ASP A 28 -8.98 0.88 0.66
C ASP A 28 -7.98 1.72 -0.15
N VAL A 29 -6.79 1.16 -0.38
CA VAL A 29 -5.77 1.69 -1.30
C VAL A 29 -5.66 0.77 -2.51
N VAL A 30 -5.64 1.35 -3.70
CA VAL A 30 -5.35 0.63 -4.95
C VAL A 30 -4.09 1.21 -5.58
N LEU A 31 -3.07 0.37 -5.76
CA LEU A 31 -1.88 0.67 -6.55
C LEU A 31 -2.05 -0.03 -7.90
N ASP A 32 -2.12 0.74 -8.98
CA ASP A 32 -2.27 0.22 -10.34
C ASP A 32 -1.15 0.78 -11.20
N VAL A 33 -0.09 -0.01 -11.34
CA VAL A 33 1.20 0.44 -11.90
C VAL A 33 1.76 -0.54 -12.91
N GLU A 34 2.64 -0.10 -13.82
CA GLU A 34 3.32 -1.06 -14.71
C GLU A 34 4.48 -1.72 -13.95
N ARG A 35 5.29 -0.93 -13.25
CA ARG A 35 6.44 -1.37 -12.47
C ARG A 35 6.40 -0.86 -11.04
N LEU A 36 6.42 -1.79 -10.09
CA LEU A 36 6.55 -1.50 -8.65
C LEU A 36 7.92 -1.98 -8.14
N GLN A 37 8.67 -1.08 -7.52
CA GLN A 37 9.89 -1.44 -6.78
C GLN A 37 9.70 -1.16 -5.30
N VAL A 38 9.98 -2.15 -4.45
CA VAL A 38 9.99 -2.02 -2.98
C VAL A 38 11.39 -2.39 -2.50
N LEU A 39 12.22 -1.38 -2.25
CA LEU A 39 13.65 -1.53 -2.04
C LEU A 39 14.07 -1.02 -0.65
N ASP A 40 15.24 -1.46 -0.18
CA ASP A 40 15.96 -0.87 0.96
C ASP A 40 15.09 -0.79 2.23
N GLY A 41 14.43 -1.91 2.56
CA GLY A 41 13.59 -2.02 3.76
C GLY A 41 12.27 -1.24 3.71
N ALA A 42 11.86 -0.77 2.53
CA ALA A 42 10.55 -0.18 2.32
C ALA A 42 9.40 -1.15 2.66
N GLN A 43 8.27 -0.61 3.09
CA GLN A 43 7.10 -1.41 3.49
C GLN A 43 5.81 -0.90 2.85
N ILE A 44 4.98 -1.84 2.44
CA ILE A 44 3.59 -1.60 2.03
C ILE A 44 2.72 -2.49 2.92
N GLY A 45 1.80 -1.90 3.67
CA GLY A 45 0.98 -2.68 4.58
C GLY A 45 -0.26 -1.94 5.06
N SER A 46 -1.24 -2.70 5.51
CA SER A 46 -2.41 -2.14 6.18
C SER A 46 -2.49 -2.58 7.64
N GLY A 47 -3.17 -1.79 8.45
CA GLY A 47 -3.39 -2.10 9.85
C GLY A 47 -4.56 -1.34 10.43
N THR A 48 -5.35 -2.01 11.27
CA THR A 48 -6.53 -1.42 11.89
C THR A 48 -6.47 -1.58 13.40
N VAL A 49 -6.77 -0.50 14.11
CA VAL A 49 -6.81 -0.46 15.57
C VAL A 49 -8.20 0.03 15.99
N GLY A 50 -9.12 -0.90 16.23
CA GLY A 50 -10.51 -0.61 16.61
C GLY A 50 -11.49 -1.66 16.11
N SER A 51 -12.79 -1.36 16.19
CA SER A 51 -13.86 -2.23 15.71
C SER A 51 -14.43 -1.73 14.38
N GLY A 52 -14.19 -2.49 13.31
CA GLY A 52 -14.60 -2.17 11.95
C GLY A 52 -13.81 -2.99 10.93
N ASP A 53 -14.23 -2.98 9.66
CA ASP A 53 -13.47 -3.67 8.62
C ASP A 53 -12.13 -2.98 8.38
N GLY A 54 -11.07 -3.78 8.32
CA GLY A 54 -9.72 -3.29 8.14
C GLY A 54 -9.44 -2.75 6.74
N ALA A 55 -8.38 -1.93 6.61
CA ALA A 55 -8.00 -1.39 5.31
C ALA A 55 -7.39 -2.47 4.42
N ASN A 56 -7.75 -2.50 3.14
CA ASN A 56 -7.05 -3.32 2.16
C ASN A 56 -6.12 -2.47 1.30
N ILE A 57 -4.95 -3.02 0.98
CA ILE A 57 -4.12 -2.52 -0.12
C ILE A 57 -4.17 -3.54 -1.24
N ARG A 58 -4.74 -3.16 -2.38
CA ARG A 58 -4.72 -3.97 -3.60
C ARG A 58 -3.63 -3.45 -4.53
N VAL A 59 -2.71 -4.33 -4.90
CA VAL A 59 -1.63 -4.02 -5.84
C VAL A 59 -1.89 -4.74 -7.16
N ARG A 60 -1.97 -3.99 -8.25
CA ARG A 60 -1.94 -4.46 -9.63
C ARG A 60 -0.67 -3.93 -10.26
N ALA A 61 0.24 -4.83 -10.61
CA ALA A 61 1.51 -4.49 -11.23
C ALA A 61 1.84 -5.49 -12.34
N GLN A 62 2.43 -5.02 -13.44
CA GLN A 62 2.95 -5.92 -14.48
C GLN A 62 4.29 -6.54 -14.03
N SER A 63 5.08 -5.79 -13.26
CA SER A 63 6.32 -6.27 -12.65
C SER A 63 6.48 -5.74 -11.22
N ILE A 64 6.98 -6.60 -10.35
CA ILE A 64 7.27 -6.29 -8.94
C ILE A 64 8.70 -6.73 -8.65
N GLU A 65 9.49 -5.81 -8.10
CA GLU A 65 10.84 -6.08 -7.60
C GLU A 65 10.90 -5.77 -6.10
N ILE A 66 11.47 -6.71 -5.33
CA ILE A 66 11.63 -6.58 -3.88
C ILE A 66 13.07 -6.95 -3.52
N SER A 67 13.79 -6.05 -2.85
CA SER A 67 15.19 -6.27 -2.41
C SER A 67 15.56 -5.49 -1.16
#